data_AF-A0AAV1I5C1-F1
#
_entry.id   AF-A0AAV1I5C1-F1
#
_cell.length_a   1.000
_cell.length_b   1.000
_cell.length_c   1.000
_cell.angle_alpha   90.00
_cell.angle_beta   90.00
_cell.angle_gamma   90.00
#
_symmetry.space_group_name_H-M   'P 1'
#
loop_
_entity.id
_entity.type
_entity.pdbx_description
1 polymer ?
#
loop_
_entity_poly.entity_id
_entity_poly.type
_entity_poly.pdbx_seq_one_letter_code
_entity_poly.pdbx_strand_id
1 'polypeptide(L)'
;MSRTLQEERNTLQNLTQCEAALARSQERYMVYTDLQHQLKMLGSQGDGALRVQVDVGAGVMMQAEAPSASPLLVDVGLGFRLECSMEEAHQIASLQVSAAKEDAAQYAQQGRELQAGLQSETLGQWIAEMHA
;
A
#
# COMPACT_ATOMS: atom_id res chain seq x y z
N MET A 1 -9.53 -31.06 -23.84
CA MET A 1 -10.33 -30.52 -22.72
C MET A 1 -9.50 -30.19 -21.48
N SER A 2 -8.40 -30.89 -21.16
CA SER A 2 -7.64 -30.64 -19.91
C SER A 2 -6.70 -29.42 -19.91
N ARG A 3 -6.26 -28.92 -21.08
CA ARG A 3 -5.34 -27.77 -21.17
C ARG A 3 -6.05 -26.42 -20.94
N THR A 4 -7.23 -26.24 -21.53
CA THR A 4 -8.04 -25.02 -21.42
C THR A 4 -8.55 -24.76 -20.01
N LEU A 5 -9.00 -25.80 -19.30
CA LEU A 5 -9.40 -25.68 -17.89
C LEU A 5 -8.24 -25.29 -16.97
N GLN A 6 -7.01 -25.72 -17.31
CA GLN A 6 -5.83 -25.37 -16.53
C GLN A 6 -5.41 -23.91 -16.78
N GLU A 7 -5.52 -23.43 -18.00
CA GLU A 7 -5.24 -22.04 -18.37
C GLU A 7 -6.22 -21.07 -17.70
N GLU A 8 -7.52 -21.36 -17.76
CA GLU A 8 -8.56 -20.58 -17.08
C GLU A 8 -8.33 -20.52 -15.56
N ARG A 9 -8.01 -21.66 -14.95
CA ARG A 9 -7.67 -21.73 -13.53
C ARG A 9 -6.45 -20.87 -13.17
N ASN A 10 -5.41 -20.88 -14.01
CA ASN A 10 -4.22 -20.06 -13.79
C ASN A 10 -4.56 -18.56 -13.90
N THR A 11 -5.38 -18.17 -14.88
CA THR A 11 -5.81 -16.77 -15.07
C THR A 11 -6.63 -16.27 -13.89
N LEU A 12 -7.57 -17.09 -13.38
CA LEU A 12 -8.33 -16.77 -12.17
C LEU A 12 -7.42 -16.63 -10.94
N GLN A 13 -6.45 -17.53 -10.76
CA GLN A 13 -5.50 -17.45 -9.67
C GLN A 13 -4.64 -16.17 -9.76
N ASN A 14 -4.19 -15.80 -10.96
CA ASN A 14 -3.45 -14.56 -11.20
C ASN A 14 -4.30 -13.33 -10.89
N LEU A 15 -5.60 -13.35 -11.25
CA LEU A 15 -6.52 -12.28 -10.92
C LEU A 15 -6.67 -12.12 -9.40
N THR A 16 -6.88 -13.22 -8.67
CA THR A 16 -6.95 -13.17 -7.20
C THR A 16 -5.67 -12.63 -6.57
N GLN A 17 -4.50 -13.02 -7.07
CA GLN A 17 -3.21 -12.50 -6.60
C GLN A 17 -3.07 -11.00 -6.88
N CYS A 18 -3.52 -10.56 -8.06
CA CYS A 18 -3.52 -9.17 -8.47
C CYS A 18 -4.43 -8.31 -7.59
N GLU A 19 -5.65 -8.78 -7.30
CA GLU A 19 -6.60 -8.12 -6.38
C GLU A 19 -6.04 -8.01 -4.97
N ALA A 20 -5.41 -9.08 -4.47
CA ALA A 20 -4.77 -9.05 -3.16
C ALA A 20 -3.57 -8.07 -3.13
N ALA A 21 -2.81 -7.97 -4.21
CA ALA A 21 -1.70 -7.01 -4.33
C ALA A 21 -2.20 -5.56 -4.40
N LEU A 22 -3.27 -5.31 -5.16
CA LEU A 22 -3.94 -4.01 -5.22
C LEU A 22 -4.39 -3.56 -3.82
N ALA A 23 -5.08 -4.44 -3.08
CA ALA A 23 -5.55 -4.13 -1.73
C ALA A 23 -4.39 -3.75 -0.79
N ARG A 24 -3.28 -4.51 -0.82
CA ARG A 24 -2.08 -4.19 -0.02
C ARG A 24 -1.46 -2.85 -0.40
N SER A 25 -1.39 -2.53 -1.69
CA SER A 25 -0.84 -1.24 -2.15
C SER A 25 -1.74 -0.06 -1.77
N GLN A 26 -3.07 -0.24 -1.79
CA GLN A 26 -4.03 0.76 -1.32
C GLN A 26 -3.93 0.99 0.19
N GLU A 27 -3.81 -0.08 0.98
CA GLU A 27 -3.58 0.02 2.42
C GLU A 27 -2.27 0.76 2.72
N ARG A 28 -1.16 0.40 2.06
CA ARG A 28 0.11 1.12 2.17
C ARG A 28 -0.05 2.59 1.82
N TYR A 29 -0.74 2.90 0.73
CA TYR A 29 -1.01 4.28 0.31
C TYR A 29 -1.72 5.08 1.41
N MET A 30 -2.76 4.50 2.02
CA MET A 30 -3.47 5.13 3.14
C MET A 30 -2.54 5.38 4.34
N VAL A 31 -1.82 4.34 4.78
CA VAL A 31 -0.89 4.42 5.92
C VAL A 31 0.16 5.51 5.71
N TYR A 32 0.78 5.57 4.52
CA TYR A 32 1.81 6.58 4.26
C TYR A 32 1.24 7.99 4.10
N THR A 33 0.03 8.13 3.56
CA THR A 33 -0.65 9.44 3.47
C THR A 33 -0.99 9.96 4.87
N ASP A 34 -1.48 9.08 5.75
CA ASP A 34 -1.72 9.42 7.16
C ASP A 34 -0.42 9.79 7.87
N LEU A 35 0.67 9.05 7.64
CA LEU A 35 1.99 9.37 8.18
C LEU A 35 2.49 10.74 7.72
N GLN A 36 2.35 11.08 6.43
CA GLN A 36 2.70 12.42 5.92
C GLN A 36 1.92 13.52 6.65
N HIS A 37 0.61 13.30 6.86
CA HIS A 37 -0.23 14.25 7.58
C HIS A 37 0.23 14.41 9.03
N GLN A 38 0.49 13.29 9.72
CA GLN A 38 0.99 13.28 11.10
C GLN A 38 2.34 14.00 11.24
N LEU A 39 3.29 13.75 10.32
CA LEU A 39 4.59 14.43 10.30
C LEU A 39 4.43 15.94 10.13
N LYS A 40 3.55 16.38 9.22
CA LYS A 40 3.26 17.80 9.01
C LYS A 40 2.63 18.45 10.24
N MET A 41 1.68 17.75 10.89
CA MET A 41 1.06 18.22 12.12
C MET A 41 2.08 18.35 13.24
N LEU A 42 2.93 17.34 13.43
CA LEU A 42 3.98 17.32 14.43
C LEU A 42 5.01 18.44 14.18
N GLY A 43 5.45 18.63 12.94
CA GLY A 43 6.38 19.70 12.56
C GLY A 43 5.83 21.12 12.77
N SER A 44 4.50 21.29 12.74
CA SER A 44 3.88 22.60 12.99
C SER A 44 3.80 22.99 14.46
N GLN A 45 4.05 22.06 15.39
CA GLN A 45 4.07 22.32 16.83
C GLN A 45 5.40 22.93 17.34
N GLY A 46 6.43 23.01 16.48
CA GLY A 46 7.74 23.58 16.80
C GLY A 46 8.68 22.64 17.56
N ASP A 47 9.93 23.06 17.75
CA ASP A 47 11.03 22.24 18.32
C ASP A 47 11.02 22.17 19.87
N GLY A 48 9.86 22.38 20.49
CA GLY A 48 9.71 22.36 21.95
C GLY A 48 9.54 20.96 22.52
N ALA A 49 9.57 20.86 23.86
CA ALA A 49 9.21 19.63 24.55
C ALA A 49 7.74 19.26 24.27
N LEU A 50 7.51 18.01 23.86
CA LEU A 50 6.22 17.48 23.47
C LEU A 50 5.71 16.53 24.54
N ARG A 51 4.59 16.89 25.15
CA ARG A 51 3.85 15.97 26.02
C ARG A 51 2.94 15.11 25.15
N VAL A 52 3.25 13.83 25.09
CA VAL A 52 2.56 12.86 24.25
C VAL A 52 2.05 11.70 25.10
N GLN A 53 0.97 11.08 24.63
CA GLN A 53 0.47 9.82 25.17
C GLN A 53 0.71 8.76 24.10
N VAL A 54 1.53 7.78 24.41
CA VAL A 54 1.94 6.71 23.48
C VAL A 54 1.31 5.39 23.91
N ASP A 55 0.79 4.64 22.93
CA ASP A 55 0.38 3.26 23.16
C ASP A 55 1.63 2.38 23.22
N VAL A 56 1.82 1.65 24.32
CA VAL A 56 2.94 0.72 24.52
C VAL A 56 2.53 -0.74 24.32
N GLY A 57 1.30 -0.99 23.88
CA GLY A 57 0.72 -2.29 23.59
C GLY A 57 -0.39 -2.70 24.56
N ALA A 58 -1.22 -3.65 24.14
CA ALA A 58 -2.34 -4.20 24.91
C ALA A 58 -3.34 -3.13 25.45
N GLY A 59 -3.46 -2.00 24.75
CA GLY A 59 -4.31 -0.88 25.16
C GLY A 59 -3.77 -0.08 26.34
N VAL A 60 -2.50 -0.29 26.71
CA VAL A 60 -1.83 0.47 27.77
C VAL A 60 -1.25 1.74 27.18
N MET A 61 -1.74 2.87 27.68
CA MET A 61 -1.27 4.18 27.27
C MET A 61 -0.28 4.74 28.30
N MET A 62 0.86 5.22 27.85
CA MET A 62 1.90 5.82 28.67
C MET A 62 2.03 7.31 28.36
N GLN A 63 2.09 8.15 29.40
CA GLN A 63 2.43 9.56 29.24
C GLN A 63 3.94 9.72 29.16
N ALA A 64 4.42 10.43 28.15
CA ALA A 64 5.83 10.70 27.93
C ALA A 64 6.05 12.18 27.58
N GLU A 65 7.24 12.67 27.87
CA GLU A 65 7.72 13.97 27.44
C GLU A 65 8.91 13.75 26.50
N ALA A 66 8.72 14.06 25.21
CA ALA A 66 9.79 14.03 24.24
C ALA A 66 10.48 15.39 24.20
N PRO A 67 11.83 15.45 24.22
CA PRO A 67 12.56 16.72 24.27
C PRO A 67 12.41 17.54 22.98
N SER A 68 12.13 16.90 21.85
CA SER A 68 11.91 17.52 20.54
C SER A 68 11.18 16.55 19.60
N ALA A 69 10.52 17.07 18.56
CA ALA A 69 9.97 16.30 17.44
C ALA A 69 11.02 15.92 16.38
N SER A 70 12.24 16.43 16.50
CA SER A 70 13.34 16.23 15.56
C SER A 70 14.68 16.11 16.32
N PRO A 71 15.60 15.23 15.92
CA PRO A 71 15.54 14.32 14.76
C PRO A 71 14.65 13.10 14.98
N LEU A 72 14.22 12.47 13.88
CA LEU A 72 13.37 11.28 13.85
C LEU A 72 14.17 10.06 13.38
N LEU A 73 13.85 8.89 13.92
CA LEU A 73 14.35 7.61 13.39
C LEU A 73 13.32 7.02 12.43
N VAL A 74 13.67 6.94 11.14
CA VAL A 74 12.82 6.40 10.09
C VAL A 74 13.30 5.00 9.70
N ASP A 75 12.39 4.03 9.68
CA ASP A 75 12.67 2.69 9.14
C ASP A 75 12.75 2.75 7.61
N VAL A 76 13.89 2.32 7.06
CA VAL A 76 14.15 2.28 5.61
C VAL A 76 14.18 0.85 5.06
N GLY A 77 13.80 -0.13 5.88
CA GLY A 77 13.71 -1.54 5.54
C GLY A 77 14.95 -2.35 5.91
N LEU A 78 14.83 -3.67 5.78
CA LEU A 78 15.90 -4.65 6.06
C LEU A 78 16.51 -4.53 7.47
N GLY A 79 15.77 -3.95 8.43
CA GLY A 79 16.24 -3.71 9.79
C GLY A 79 17.12 -2.47 9.96
N PHE A 80 17.27 -1.64 8.93
CA PHE A 80 18.01 -0.38 9.01
C PHE A 80 17.09 0.79 9.33
N ARG A 81 17.62 1.73 10.11
CA ARG A 81 16.96 2.99 10.43
C ARG A 81 17.90 4.15 10.12
N LEU A 82 17.31 5.23 9.60
CA LEU A 82 18.01 6.47 9.30
C LEU A 82 17.56 7.55 10.27
N GLU A 83 18.51 8.30 10.80
CA GLU A 83 18.21 9.54 11.53
C GLU A 83 17.97 10.66 10.52
N CYS A 84 16.79 11.26 10.56
CA CYS A 84 16.31 12.23 9.60
C CYS A 84 15.80 13.47 10.32
N SER A 85 15.96 14.63 9.68
CA SER A 85 15.15 15.81 9.99
C SER A 85 13.67 15.56 9.68
N MET A 86 12.80 16.42 10.22
CA MET A 86 11.37 16.39 9.91
C MET A 86 11.09 16.52 8.40
N GLU A 87 11.87 17.36 7.71
CA GLU A 87 11.74 17.57 6.26
C GLU A 87 12.14 16.31 5.47
N GLU A 88 13.29 15.70 5.80
CA GLU A 88 13.75 14.46 5.17
C GLU A 88 12.77 13.30 5.43
N ALA A 89 12.24 13.18 6.64
CA ALA A 89 11.21 12.20 6.97
C ALA A 89 9.94 12.39 6.11
N HIS A 90 9.51 13.65 5.92
CA HIS A 90 8.38 13.97 5.05
C HIS A 90 8.68 13.64 3.58
N GLN A 91 9.89 13.89 3.09
CA GLN A 91 10.31 13.53 1.73
C GLN A 91 10.30 12.00 1.54
N ILE A 92 10.84 11.23 2.49
CA ILE A 92 10.81 9.76 2.46
C ILE A 92 9.37 9.26 2.42
N ALA A 93 8.49 9.76 3.29
CA ALA A 93 7.07 9.39 3.29
C ALA A 93 6.40 9.72 1.95
N SER A 94 6.78 10.85 1.32
CA SER A 94 6.27 11.24 -0.01
C SER A 94 6.68 10.28 -1.12
N LEU A 95 7.92 9.79 -1.10
CA LEU A 95 8.38 8.76 -2.02
C LEU A 95 7.57 7.46 -1.85
N GLN A 96 7.30 7.07 -0.60
CA GLN A 96 6.51 5.87 -0.30
C GLN A 96 5.05 5.99 -0.76
N VAL A 97 4.44 7.17 -0.64
CA VAL A 97 3.11 7.44 -1.18
C VAL A 97 3.10 7.33 -2.70
N SER A 98 4.08 7.91 -3.40
CA SER A 98 4.18 7.80 -4.87
C SER A 98 4.31 6.35 -5.30
N ALA A 99 5.23 5.61 -4.68
CA ALA A 99 5.46 4.21 -4.98
C ALA A 99 4.22 3.35 -4.75
N ALA A 100 3.55 3.49 -3.59
CA ALA A 100 2.32 2.74 -3.30
C ALA A 100 1.17 3.08 -4.27
N LYS A 101 1.07 4.34 -4.71
CA LYS A 101 0.09 4.78 -5.70
C LYS A 101 0.37 4.20 -7.09
N GLU A 102 1.63 4.19 -7.51
CA GLU A 102 2.07 3.58 -8.77
C GLU A 102 1.80 2.07 -8.77
N ASP A 103 2.16 1.36 -7.69
CA ASP A 103 1.87 -0.06 -7.50
C ASP A 103 0.37 -0.34 -7.63
N ALA A 104 -0.48 0.45 -6.95
CA ALA A 104 -1.92 0.31 -7.00
C ALA A 104 -2.48 0.54 -8.41
N ALA A 105 -1.98 1.56 -9.13
CA ALA A 105 -2.41 1.81 -10.50
C ALA A 105 -2.02 0.65 -11.44
N GLN A 106 -0.83 0.09 -11.27
CA GLN A 106 -0.34 -1.04 -12.04
C GLN A 106 -1.18 -2.30 -11.81
N TYR A 107 -1.42 -2.68 -10.55
CA TYR A 107 -2.26 -3.85 -10.24
C TYR A 107 -3.71 -3.65 -10.68
N ALA A 108 -4.26 -2.44 -10.54
CA ALA A 108 -5.60 -2.16 -11.05
C ALA A 108 -5.68 -2.32 -12.58
N GLN A 109 -4.64 -1.93 -13.31
CA GLN A 109 -4.58 -2.12 -14.76
C GLN A 109 -4.46 -3.60 -15.14
N GLN A 110 -3.54 -4.34 -14.49
CA GLN A 110 -3.37 -5.77 -14.72
C GLN A 110 -4.65 -6.56 -14.41
N GLY A 111 -5.34 -6.23 -13.30
CA GLY A 111 -6.61 -6.86 -12.95
C GLY A 111 -7.69 -6.64 -14.01
N ARG A 112 -7.79 -5.42 -14.56
CA ARG A 112 -8.71 -5.13 -15.67
C ARG A 112 -8.40 -5.92 -16.93
N GLU A 113 -7.12 -6.05 -17.28
CA GLU A 113 -6.69 -6.82 -18.45
C GLU A 113 -7.03 -8.31 -18.31
N LEU A 114 -6.79 -8.89 -17.12
CA LEU A 114 -7.14 -10.29 -16.82
C LEU A 114 -8.66 -10.51 -16.87
N GLN A 115 -9.45 -9.61 -16.30
CA GLN A 115 -10.92 -9.69 -16.35
C GLN A 115 -11.46 -9.56 -17.79
N ALA A 116 -10.93 -8.63 -18.58
CA ALA A 116 -11.31 -8.47 -19.98
C ALA A 116 -10.97 -9.72 -20.81
N GLY A 117 -9.80 -10.32 -20.56
CA GLY A 117 -9.39 -11.59 -21.17
C GLY A 117 -10.42 -12.70 -20.92
N LEU A 118 -10.77 -12.95 -19.65
CA LEU A 118 -11.77 -13.95 -19.27
C LEU A 118 -13.14 -13.70 -19.89
N GLN A 119 -13.61 -12.44 -19.92
CA GLN A 119 -14.89 -12.08 -20.55
C GLN A 119 -14.88 -12.36 -22.04
N SER A 120 -13.79 -12.02 -22.74
CA SER A 120 -13.66 -12.24 -24.18
C SER A 120 -13.67 -13.73 -24.54
N GLU A 121 -13.01 -14.57 -23.75
CA GLU A 121 -13.01 -16.03 -23.90
C GLU A 121 -14.40 -16.62 -23.69
N THR A 122 -15.10 -16.17 -22.65
CA THR A 122 -16.46 -16.62 -22.33
C THR A 122 -17.43 -16.28 -23.47
N LEU A 123 -17.37 -15.04 -23.98
CA LEU A 123 -18.20 -14.61 -25.12
C LEU A 123 -17.87 -15.40 -26.40
N GLY A 124 -16.58 -15.70 -26.63
CA GLY A 124 -16.16 -16.52 -27.77
C GLY A 124 -16.75 -17.94 -27.73
N GLN A 125 -16.81 -18.56 -26.55
CA GLN A 125 -17.44 -19.87 -26.37
C GLN A 125 -18.94 -19.85 -26.68
N TRP A 126 -19.66 -18.85 -26.17
CA TRP A 126 -21.11 -18.70 -26.41
C TRP A 126 -21.43 -18.53 -27.91
N ILE A 127 -20.63 -17.73 -28.63
CA ILE A 127 -20.82 -17.53 -30.07
C ILE A 127 -20.56 -18.84 -30.84
N ALA A 128 -19.52 -19.60 -30.48
CA ALA A 128 -19.22 -20.88 -31.11
C ALA A 128 -20.34 -21.91 -30.88
N GLU A 129 -20.93 -21.95 -29.68
CA GLU A 129 -22.06 -22.82 -29.36
C GLU A 129 -23.36 -22.44 -30.07
N MET A 130 -23.61 -21.15 -30.31
CA MET A 130 -24.80 -20.70 -31.05
C MET A 130 -24.75 -20.97 -32.56
N HIS A 131 -23.54 -21.14 -33.12
CA HIS A 131 -23.31 -21.36 -34.55
C HIS A 131 -23.01 -22.83 -34.91
N ALA A 132 -22.98 -23.72 -33.92
CA ALA A 132 -22.80 -25.17 -34.07
C ALA A 132 -24.14 -25.92 -33.99
#